data_AF-A0A661KCJ9-F1
#
_entry.id   AF-A0A661KCJ9-F1
#
_cell.length_a   1.000
_cell.length_b   1.000
_cell.length_c   1.000
_cell.angle_alpha   90.00
_cell.angle_beta   90.00
_cell.angle_gamma   90.00
#
_symmetry.space_group_name_H-M   'P 1'
#
loop_
_entity.id
_entity.type
_entity.pdbx_description
1 polymer ?
#
loop_
_entity_poly.entity_id
_entity_poly.type
_entity_poly.pdbx_seq_one_letter_code
_entity_poly.pdbx_strand_id
1 'polypeptide(L)'
;MDICDRTSLLIILVCFLTLIARGGVTMAETQNGPPVLGIEATAMGDFTSPESMPATEPPGTPPPPGAITGHGAPPGQVAIPHPPPPRVGLDQRPSQPMGSEVLGNATLAIKTARNTRKYFTSWKLWKHRGPAGEVVIKAAVIYRRVAVACMDFDPLTGDVLPKGYHPINYEARLSLDDIRKELPAIIANLKVLDGAEFRDKERCWIVPLAYEGKIVAHVKVYHDGIHIVPDYPVDQEMRAYGS
;
A
#
# COMPACT_ATOMS: atom_id res chain seq x y z
N MET A 1 -6.89 -49.79 0.03
CA MET A 1 -6.60 -48.98 1.23
C MET A 1 -5.15 -49.21 1.55
N ASP A 2 -4.35 -48.28 1.02
CA ASP A 2 -2.95 -48.45 0.68
C ASP A 2 -2.02 -48.28 1.87
N ILE A 3 -0.98 -49.11 1.89
CA ILE A 3 0.15 -49.10 2.82
C ILE A 3 1.01 -47.82 2.66
N CYS A 4 0.72 -46.99 1.65
CA CYS A 4 1.50 -45.82 1.26
C CYS A 4 1.26 -44.56 2.13
N ASP A 5 0.27 -44.55 3.03
CA ASP A 5 -0.10 -43.35 3.79
C ASP A 5 0.53 -43.27 5.19
N ARG A 6 0.99 -44.40 5.75
CA ARG A 6 1.54 -44.43 7.13
C ARG A 6 3.00 -43.98 7.23
N THR A 7 3.77 -44.10 6.15
CA THR A 7 5.18 -43.69 6.13
C THR A 7 5.35 -42.17 5.98
N SER A 8 4.46 -41.49 5.27
CA SER A 8 4.50 -40.02 5.14
C SER A 8 4.20 -39.30 6.45
N LEU A 9 3.28 -39.83 7.27
CA LEU A 9 2.93 -39.22 8.55
C LEU A 9 4.05 -39.37 9.60
N LEU A 10 4.82 -40.47 9.54
CA LEU A 10 5.93 -40.72 10.45
C LEU A 10 7.14 -39.80 10.16
N ILE A 11 7.42 -39.50 8.88
CA ILE A 11 8.52 -38.62 8.48
C ILE A 11 8.24 -37.16 8.90
N ILE A 12 6.99 -36.70 8.77
CA ILE A 12 6.61 -35.34 9.18
C ILE A 12 6.70 -35.18 10.71
N LEU A 13 6.34 -36.21 11.48
CA LEU A 13 6.40 -36.18 12.95
C LEU A 13 7.86 -36.13 13.48
N VAL A 14 8.78 -36.86 12.86
CA VAL A 14 10.20 -36.89 13.26
C VAL A 14 10.91 -35.56 12.95
N CYS A 15 10.54 -34.89 11.86
CA CYS A 15 11.06 -33.55 11.54
C CYS A 15 10.57 -32.47 12.52
N PHE A 16 9.36 -32.59 13.07
CA PHE A 16 8.83 -31.61 14.02
C PHE A 16 9.46 -31.74 15.42
N LEU A 17 9.75 -32.97 15.87
CA LEU A 17 10.35 -33.23 17.19
C LEU A 17 11.83 -32.82 17.29
N THR A 18 12.57 -32.83 16.17
CA THR A 18 13.98 -32.41 16.17
C THR A 18 14.16 -30.88 16.15
N LEU A 19 13.14 -30.11 15.76
CA LEU A 19 13.22 -28.64 15.74
C LEU A 19 13.06 -28.01 17.13
N ILE A 20 12.46 -28.72 18.10
CA ILE A 20 12.22 -28.20 19.45
C ILE A 20 13.44 -28.41 20.37
N ALA A 21 14.38 -29.29 20.00
CA ALA A 21 15.52 -29.66 20.85
C ALA A 21 16.79 -28.80 20.65
N ARG A 22 16.81 -27.83 19.70
CA ARG A 22 17.99 -26.98 19.43
C ARG A 22 17.59 -25.51 19.28
N GLY A 23 17.47 -24.80 20.40
CA GLY A 23 17.24 -23.36 20.37
C GLY A 23 17.27 -22.72 21.75
N GLY A 24 18.31 -23.02 22.53
CA GLY A 24 18.60 -22.37 23.80
C GLY A 24 18.93 -20.88 23.64
N VAL A 25 18.59 -20.14 24.70
CA VAL A 25 18.74 -18.71 24.95
C VAL A 25 20.15 -18.16 24.68
N THR A 26 20.25 -16.98 24.06
CA THR A 26 21.35 -16.03 24.32
C THR A 26 20.80 -14.63 24.58
N MET A 27 21.20 -14.10 25.72
CA MET A 27 20.90 -12.77 26.27
C MET A 27 21.70 -11.65 25.58
N ALA A 28 21.13 -10.45 25.71
CA ALA A 28 21.77 -9.14 25.83
C ALA A 28 22.66 -8.63 24.68
N GLU A 29 22.16 -7.61 23.98
CA GLU A 29 23.04 -6.59 23.39
C GLU A 29 22.51 -5.19 23.70
N THR A 30 23.35 -4.45 24.41
CA THR A 30 23.19 -3.07 24.85
C THR A 30 23.39 -2.15 23.65
N GLN A 31 22.31 -1.58 23.10
CA GLN A 31 22.43 -0.63 21.99
C GLN A 31 22.41 0.81 22.54
N ASN A 32 23.60 1.37 22.71
CA ASN A 32 23.81 2.81 22.75
C ASN A 32 23.47 3.40 21.38
N GLY A 33 22.36 4.12 21.28
CA GLY A 33 21.98 4.87 20.09
C GLY A 33 22.66 6.24 20.03
N PRO A 34 22.99 6.76 18.83
CA PRO A 34 23.44 8.14 18.62
C PRO A 34 22.30 9.17 18.83
N PRO A 35 22.63 10.46 19.06
CA PRO A 35 21.72 11.46 19.60
C PRO A 35 20.50 11.75 18.70
N VAL A 36 19.35 11.85 19.36
CA VAL A 36 18.05 12.26 18.82
C VAL A 36 18.11 13.72 18.34
N LEU A 37 17.70 13.95 17.10
CA LEU A 37 17.36 15.27 16.57
C LEU A 37 16.24 15.89 17.42
N GLY A 38 16.53 17.05 18.00
CA GLY A 38 15.66 17.78 18.90
C GLY A 38 14.29 18.07 18.29
N ILE A 39 13.25 17.63 19.00
CA ILE A 39 11.95 18.27 18.98
C ILE A 39 11.85 18.95 20.34
N GLU A 40 11.94 20.27 20.32
CA GLU A 40 11.77 21.11 21.49
C GLU A 40 10.41 20.80 22.14
N ALA A 41 10.47 20.34 23.38
CA ALA A 41 9.33 20.27 24.27
C ALA A 41 8.91 21.71 24.61
N THR A 42 7.94 22.24 23.87
CA THR A 42 7.23 23.45 24.29
C THR A 42 6.09 23.05 25.21
N ALA A 43 6.35 23.30 26.50
CA ALA A 43 5.45 23.66 27.59
C ALA A 43 3.98 23.23 27.53
N MET A 44 3.59 22.52 28.59
CA MET A 44 2.22 22.39 29.08
C MET A 44 1.57 23.78 29.22
N GLY A 45 0.51 24.01 28.44
CA GLY A 45 -0.45 25.08 28.64
C GLY A 45 -1.74 24.50 29.19
N ASP A 46 -2.13 24.95 30.38
CA ASP A 46 -3.46 24.82 30.96
C ASP A 46 -4.53 25.24 29.93
N PHE A 47 -5.47 24.35 29.61
CA PHE A 47 -6.66 24.70 28.83
C PHE A 47 -7.88 24.64 29.74
N THR A 48 -8.16 25.77 30.39
CA THR A 48 -9.42 26.06 31.04
C THR A 48 -10.42 26.62 30.03
N SER A 49 -11.66 26.16 30.19
CA SER A 49 -12.94 26.73 29.73
C SER A 49 -13.52 26.32 28.36
N PRO A 50 -14.85 26.06 28.33
CA PRO A 50 -15.60 25.68 27.14
C PRO A 50 -15.97 26.92 26.31
N GLU A 51 -15.53 26.98 25.06
CA GLU A 51 -15.97 27.99 24.12
C GLU A 51 -17.33 27.61 23.53
N SER A 52 -18.28 28.52 23.74
CA SER A 52 -19.66 28.53 23.26
C SER A 52 -19.77 28.31 21.75
N MET A 53 -20.71 27.43 21.38
CA MET A 53 -21.11 27.23 19.98
C MET A 53 -21.62 28.55 19.37
N PRO A 54 -21.14 28.97 18.18
CA PRO A 54 -21.77 30.05 17.44
C PRO A 54 -23.14 29.60 16.91
N ALA A 55 -24.09 30.52 17.03
CA ALA A 55 -25.47 30.37 16.64
C ALA A 55 -25.63 30.04 15.15
N THR A 56 -26.56 29.14 14.87
CA THR A 56 -27.07 28.76 13.56
C THR A 56 -27.51 30.01 12.78
N GLU A 57 -26.84 30.30 11.65
CA GLU A 57 -27.32 31.30 10.69
C GLU A 57 -28.64 30.83 10.08
N PRO A 58 -29.65 31.72 9.94
CA PRO A 58 -30.92 31.39 9.32
C PRO A 58 -30.77 31.13 7.81
N PRO A 59 -31.66 30.31 7.21
CA PRO A 59 -31.60 29.99 5.79
C PRO A 59 -31.73 31.25 4.92
N GLY A 60 -30.68 31.52 4.14
CA GLY A 60 -30.68 32.55 3.11
C GLY A 60 -31.74 32.28 2.05
N THR A 61 -32.43 33.35 1.66
CA THR A 61 -33.49 33.41 0.66
C THR A 61 -32.99 32.93 -0.72
N PRO A 62 -33.78 32.16 -1.49
CA PRO A 62 -33.38 31.75 -2.83
C PRO A 62 -33.20 32.96 -3.76
N PRO A 63 -32.15 32.97 -4.61
CA PRO A 63 -31.96 34.04 -5.57
C PRO A 63 -33.07 34.04 -6.63
N PRO A 64 -33.46 35.24 -7.14
CA PRO A 64 -34.51 35.38 -8.14
C PRO A 64 -34.13 34.72 -9.48
N PRO A 65 -35.10 34.10 -10.17
CA PRO A 65 -34.89 33.57 -11.52
C PRO A 65 -34.93 34.71 -12.54
N GLY A 66 -33.77 35.05 -13.10
CA GLY A 66 -33.72 35.91 -14.28
C GLY A 66 -32.39 36.60 -14.51
N ALA A 67 -31.66 36.13 -15.52
CA ALA A 67 -30.97 36.92 -16.55
C ALA A 67 -29.85 36.06 -17.17
N ILE A 68 -30.22 35.17 -18.08
CA ILE A 68 -29.27 34.58 -19.03
C ILE A 68 -29.01 35.67 -20.08
N THR A 69 -28.08 36.57 -19.80
CA THR A 69 -27.55 37.47 -20.82
C THR A 69 -26.64 36.65 -21.73
N GLY A 70 -27.17 36.33 -22.91
CA GLY A 70 -26.41 35.77 -24.00
C GLY A 70 -25.27 36.70 -24.39
N HIS A 71 -24.05 36.23 -24.19
CA HIS A 71 -22.89 36.72 -24.93
C HIS A 71 -22.51 35.62 -25.93
N GLY A 72 -22.78 35.93 -27.19
CA GLY A 72 -22.49 35.05 -28.32
C GLY A 72 -21.02 34.67 -28.31
N ALA A 73 -20.77 33.36 -28.21
CA ALA A 73 -19.46 32.80 -28.47
C ALA A 73 -19.12 33.04 -29.96
N PRO A 74 -17.92 33.54 -30.29
CA PRO A 74 -17.49 33.69 -31.67
C PRO A 74 -17.46 32.32 -32.38
N PRO A 75 -17.86 32.24 -33.66
CA PRO A 75 -17.80 31.00 -34.41
C PRO A 75 -16.34 30.63 -34.73
N GLY A 76 -15.95 29.42 -34.32
CA GLY A 76 -15.01 28.58 -35.05
C GLY A 76 -13.55 29.01 -35.07
N GLN A 77 -12.86 28.90 -33.93
CA GLN A 77 -11.44 28.52 -33.97
C GLN A 77 -11.33 27.04 -33.66
N VAL A 78 -11.13 26.24 -34.72
CA VAL A 78 -10.69 24.86 -34.61
C VAL A 78 -9.34 24.89 -33.90
N ALA A 79 -9.32 24.58 -32.61
CA ALA A 79 -8.09 24.50 -31.84
C ALA A 79 -7.22 23.40 -32.46
N ILE A 80 -6.19 23.82 -33.21
CA ILE A 80 -5.17 22.92 -33.73
C ILE A 80 -4.54 22.28 -32.49
N PRO A 81 -4.58 20.95 -32.33
CA PRO A 81 -3.97 20.30 -31.18
C PRO A 81 -2.49 20.65 -31.17
N HIS A 82 -2.07 21.42 -30.16
CA HIS A 82 -0.67 21.73 -29.96
C HIS A 82 0.07 20.39 -29.82
N PRO A 83 1.19 20.19 -30.55
CA PRO A 83 1.99 19.00 -30.35
C PRO A 83 2.40 18.93 -28.88
N PRO A 84 2.35 17.75 -28.25
CA PRO A 84 2.79 17.60 -26.87
C PRO A 84 4.21 18.15 -26.77
N PRO A 85 4.54 18.92 -25.72
CA PRO A 85 5.88 19.45 -25.55
C PRO A 85 6.89 18.29 -25.66
N PRO A 86 8.06 18.51 -26.29
CA PRO A 86 9.11 17.52 -26.31
C PRO A 86 9.32 17.03 -24.89
N ARG A 87 9.19 15.72 -24.65
CA ARG A 87 9.60 15.13 -23.37
C ARG A 87 11.05 15.52 -23.18
N VAL A 88 11.30 16.53 -22.36
CA VAL A 88 12.63 16.84 -21.86
C VAL A 88 13.11 15.52 -21.28
N GLY A 89 14.10 14.91 -21.94
CA GLY A 89 14.65 13.64 -21.52
C GLY A 89 15.05 13.83 -20.07
N LEU A 90 14.34 13.18 -19.15
CA LEU A 90 14.83 13.01 -17.80
C LEU A 90 16.17 12.31 -17.99
N ASP A 91 17.25 13.06 -17.82
CA ASP A 91 18.62 12.58 -17.93
C ASP A 91 18.67 11.25 -17.18
N GLN A 92 18.81 10.17 -17.94
CA GLN A 92 19.05 8.85 -17.38
C GLN A 92 20.44 8.95 -16.79
N ARG A 93 20.51 9.39 -15.53
CA ARG A 93 21.75 9.41 -14.76
C ARG A 93 22.36 8.02 -14.95
N PRO A 94 23.60 7.91 -15.46
CA PRO A 94 24.23 6.62 -15.69
C PRO A 94 24.09 5.79 -14.44
N SER A 95 23.50 4.60 -14.58
CA SER A 95 23.35 3.66 -13.49
C SER A 95 24.75 3.33 -12.99
N GLN A 96 25.16 3.98 -11.90
CA GLN A 96 26.41 3.62 -11.24
C GLN A 96 26.33 2.13 -10.92
N PRO A 97 27.35 1.34 -11.28
CA PRO A 97 27.38 -0.08 -10.95
C PRO A 97 27.24 -0.20 -9.44
N MET A 98 26.21 -0.91 -8.98
CA MET A 98 26.06 -1.15 -7.55
C MET A 98 27.10 -2.18 -7.13
N GLY A 99 27.77 -1.88 -6.02
CA GLY A 99 28.71 -2.81 -5.39
C GLY A 99 28.01 -4.08 -4.92
N SER A 100 28.82 -5.12 -4.66
CA SER A 100 28.39 -6.39 -4.09
C SER A 100 27.64 -6.27 -2.76
N GLU A 101 27.79 -5.14 -2.07
CA GLU A 101 27.11 -4.80 -0.81
C GLU A 101 25.58 -4.91 -0.92
N VAL A 102 25.02 -4.57 -2.09
CA VAL A 102 23.57 -4.64 -2.30
C VAL A 102 23.06 -6.07 -2.13
N LEU A 103 23.77 -7.08 -2.64
CA LEU A 103 23.33 -8.48 -2.53
C LEU A 103 23.17 -8.95 -1.08
N GLY A 104 23.93 -8.37 -0.13
CA GLY A 104 23.81 -8.66 1.30
C GLY A 104 22.54 -8.09 1.96
N ASN A 105 21.90 -7.10 1.33
CA ASN A 105 20.77 -6.37 1.91
C ASN A 105 19.41 -7.05 1.69
N ALA A 106 19.33 -8.11 0.89
CA ALA A 106 18.08 -8.84 0.66
C ALA A 106 17.44 -9.34 1.97
N THR A 107 18.24 -9.99 2.82
CA THR A 107 17.80 -10.48 4.14
C THR A 107 17.38 -9.32 5.05
N LEU A 108 18.08 -8.19 4.97
CA LEU A 108 17.76 -7.00 5.74
C LEU A 108 16.42 -6.40 5.30
N ALA A 109 16.15 -6.35 3.99
CA ALA A 109 14.88 -5.91 3.43
C ALA A 109 13.70 -6.78 3.91
N ILE A 110 13.86 -8.10 3.92
CA ILE A 110 12.84 -9.03 4.44
C ILE A 110 12.59 -8.78 5.93
N LYS A 111 13.66 -8.64 6.73
CA LYS A 111 13.57 -8.34 8.16
C LYS A 111 12.87 -7.00 8.42
N THR A 112 13.20 -5.98 7.64
CA THR A 112 12.58 -4.65 7.71
C THR A 112 11.09 -4.71 7.37
N ALA A 113 10.71 -5.43 6.31
CA ALA A 113 9.31 -5.62 5.96
C ALA A 113 8.54 -6.35 7.08
N ARG A 114 9.12 -7.40 7.67
CA ARG A 114 8.54 -8.13 8.82
C ARG A 114 8.32 -7.23 10.04
N ASN A 115 9.36 -6.47 10.41
CA ASN A 115 9.29 -5.55 11.54
C ASN A 115 8.28 -4.43 11.32
N THR A 116 8.16 -3.96 10.07
CA THR A 116 7.22 -2.91 9.67
C THR A 116 5.78 -3.41 9.63
N ARG A 117 5.55 -4.69 9.28
CA ARG A 117 4.22 -5.26 9.04
C ARG A 117 3.22 -4.99 10.17
N LYS A 118 3.64 -5.01 11.43
CA LYS A 118 2.76 -4.74 12.59
C LYS A 118 2.22 -3.31 12.66
N TYR A 119 2.78 -2.39 11.87
CA TYR A 119 2.35 -1.00 11.73
C TYR A 119 1.56 -0.75 10.45
N PHE A 120 1.30 -1.79 9.65
CA PHE A 120 0.45 -1.66 8.47
C PHE A 120 -1.00 -1.47 8.91
N THR A 121 -1.65 -0.48 8.30
CA THR A 121 -3.07 -0.19 8.52
C THR A 121 -3.83 -0.24 7.20
N SER A 122 -5.11 -0.55 7.28
CA SER A 122 -6.04 -0.36 6.17
C SER A 122 -6.34 1.13 6.00
N TRP A 123 -6.69 1.50 4.77
CA TRP A 123 -7.21 2.82 4.49
C TRP A 123 -8.31 2.74 3.43
N LYS A 124 -8.47 3.83 2.67
CA LYS A 124 -9.42 4.00 1.58
C LYS A 124 -9.41 2.82 0.63
N LEU A 125 -10.62 2.42 0.24
CA LEU A 125 -10.88 1.55 -0.90
C LEU A 125 -11.36 2.41 -2.06
N TRP A 126 -11.10 1.97 -3.28
CA TRP A 126 -11.62 2.62 -4.47
C TRP A 126 -11.99 1.62 -5.55
N LYS A 127 -12.95 2.01 -6.38
CA LYS A 127 -13.28 1.31 -7.62
C LYS A 127 -12.45 1.92 -8.75
N HIS A 128 -11.75 1.08 -9.49
CA HIS A 128 -11.07 1.44 -10.71
C HIS A 128 -11.78 0.78 -11.89
N ARG A 129 -11.92 1.52 -12.99
CA ARG A 129 -12.45 0.98 -14.24
C ARG A 129 -11.33 0.93 -15.28
N GLY A 130 -11.01 -0.27 -15.73
CA GLY A 130 -10.04 -0.50 -16.78
C GLY A 130 -10.55 -0.07 -18.16
N PRO A 131 -9.67 -0.09 -19.18
CA PRO A 131 -9.96 0.46 -20.50
C PRO A 131 -11.07 -0.27 -21.26
N ALA A 132 -11.29 -1.56 -21.01
CA ALA A 132 -12.39 -2.31 -21.61
C ALA A 132 -13.70 -2.19 -20.80
N GLY A 133 -13.70 -1.40 -19.72
CA GLY A 133 -14.84 -1.23 -18.83
C GLY A 133 -14.87 -2.20 -17.66
N GLU A 134 -13.84 -3.04 -17.52
CA GLU A 134 -13.70 -3.95 -16.39
C GLU A 134 -13.55 -3.18 -15.07
N VAL A 135 -14.10 -3.71 -13.99
CA VAL A 135 -14.11 -3.10 -12.67
C VAL A 135 -13.18 -3.88 -11.77
N VAL A 136 -12.29 -3.17 -11.09
CA VAL A 136 -11.41 -3.71 -10.07
C VAL A 136 -11.60 -2.90 -8.80
N ILE A 137 -11.73 -3.57 -7.66
CA ILE A 137 -11.73 -2.90 -6.37
C ILE A 137 -10.30 -2.98 -5.82
N LYS A 138 -9.76 -1.85 -5.38
CA LYS A 138 -8.41 -1.75 -4.84
C LYS A 138 -8.45 -1.27 -3.40
N ALA A 139 -7.49 -1.72 -2.59
CA ALA A 139 -7.24 -1.19 -1.26
C ALA A 139 -5.75 -0.93 -1.03
N ALA A 140 -5.45 0.19 -0.38
CA ALA A 140 -4.09 0.56 -0.01
C ALA A 140 -3.69 -0.05 1.34
N VAL A 141 -2.45 -0.51 1.42
CA VAL A 141 -1.76 -0.79 2.68
C VAL A 141 -0.97 0.46 3.05
N ILE A 142 -1.23 1.01 4.23
CA ILE A 142 -0.61 2.26 4.69
C ILE A 142 0.48 1.99 5.72
N TYR A 143 1.56 2.75 5.62
CA TYR A 143 2.57 2.89 6.66
C TYR A 143 2.94 4.36 6.79
N ARG A 144 2.95 4.92 8.01
CA ARG A 144 3.25 6.34 8.27
C ARG A 144 2.45 7.31 7.37
N ARG A 145 1.15 7.06 7.19
CA ARG A 145 0.20 7.87 6.40
C ARG A 145 0.47 7.92 4.88
N VAL A 146 1.31 7.04 4.34
CA VAL A 146 1.54 6.91 2.90
C VAL A 146 1.24 5.49 2.43
N ALA A 147 0.75 5.34 1.19
CA ALA A 147 0.56 4.02 0.60
C ALA A 147 1.91 3.35 0.31
N VAL A 148 2.06 2.11 0.76
CA VAL A 148 3.29 1.30 0.57
C VAL A 148 3.05 0.02 -0.20
N ALA A 149 1.78 -0.38 -0.36
CA ALA A 149 1.38 -1.48 -1.23
C ALA A 149 -0.11 -1.35 -1.64
N CYS A 150 -0.50 -2.08 -2.67
CA CYS A 150 -1.89 -2.17 -3.14
C CYS A 150 -2.32 -3.63 -3.26
N MET A 151 -3.50 -3.94 -2.73
CA MET A 151 -4.21 -5.21 -2.91
C MET A 151 -5.39 -5.00 -3.86
N ASP A 152 -5.63 -6.00 -4.68
CA ASP A 152 -6.75 -6.04 -5.64
C ASP A 152 -7.79 -7.04 -5.13
N PHE A 153 -9.08 -6.73 -5.35
CA PHE A 153 -10.22 -7.52 -4.88
C PHE A 153 -11.14 -7.87 -6.04
N ASP A 154 -11.74 -9.05 -5.97
CA ASP A 154 -12.79 -9.45 -6.90
C ASP A 154 -14.04 -8.59 -6.67
N PRO A 155 -14.54 -7.86 -7.68
CA PRO A 155 -15.71 -7.00 -7.53
C PRO A 155 -17.04 -7.77 -7.31
N LEU A 156 -17.06 -9.08 -7.54
CA LEU A 156 -18.23 -9.95 -7.37
C LEU A 156 -18.24 -10.62 -6.00
N THR A 157 -17.12 -11.20 -5.58
CA THR A 157 -17.04 -11.99 -4.34
C THR A 157 -16.46 -11.22 -3.16
N GLY A 158 -15.66 -10.16 -3.42
CA GLY A 158 -14.89 -9.48 -2.39
C GLY A 158 -13.62 -10.21 -1.96
N ASP A 159 -13.25 -11.29 -2.65
CA ASP A 159 -12.04 -12.04 -2.33
C ASP A 159 -10.78 -11.26 -2.72
N VAL A 160 -9.71 -11.44 -1.94
CA VAL A 160 -8.39 -10.88 -2.27
C VAL A 160 -7.80 -11.63 -3.45
N LEU A 161 -7.40 -10.89 -4.48
CA LEU A 161 -6.84 -11.44 -5.71
C LEU A 161 -5.31 -11.59 -5.59
N PRO A 162 -4.73 -12.63 -6.22
CA PRO A 162 -3.29 -12.71 -6.39
C PRO A 162 -2.74 -11.50 -7.14
N LYS A 163 -1.53 -11.07 -6.80
CA LYS A 163 -0.89 -9.94 -7.44
C LYS A 163 -0.68 -10.24 -8.93
N GLY A 164 -1.12 -9.33 -9.79
CA GLY A 164 -1.06 -9.48 -11.23
C GLY A 164 -2.22 -10.25 -11.86
N TYR A 165 -3.15 -10.77 -11.05
CA TYR A 165 -4.41 -11.31 -11.54
C TYR A 165 -5.37 -10.17 -11.87
N HIS A 166 -5.90 -10.16 -13.10
CA HIS A 166 -6.80 -9.12 -13.58
C HIS A 166 -8.18 -9.71 -13.87
N PRO A 167 -9.21 -9.42 -13.04
CA PRO A 167 -10.54 -9.97 -13.24
C PRO A 167 -11.23 -9.27 -14.41
N ILE A 168 -11.85 -10.04 -15.31
CA ILE A 168 -12.66 -9.51 -16.41
C ILE A 168 -14.12 -9.48 -15.94
N ASN A 169 -14.46 -8.47 -15.13
CA ASN A 169 -15.79 -8.27 -14.57
C ASN A 169 -16.27 -6.86 -14.91
N TYR A 170 -17.46 -6.69 -15.50
CA TYR A 170 -17.98 -5.37 -15.91
C TYR A 170 -18.90 -4.72 -14.87
N GLU A 171 -19.29 -5.48 -13.84
CA GLU A 171 -20.20 -5.07 -12.78
C GLU A 171 -19.60 -5.39 -11.41
N ALA A 172 -19.78 -4.47 -10.47
CA ALA A 172 -19.47 -4.71 -9.06
C ALA A 172 -20.79 -4.90 -8.31
N ARG A 173 -21.03 -6.12 -7.85
CA ARG A 173 -22.21 -6.45 -7.02
C ARG A 173 -21.96 -6.18 -5.54
N LEU A 174 -20.70 -6.19 -5.15
CA LEU A 174 -20.32 -6.03 -3.76
C LEU A 174 -20.26 -4.55 -3.37
N SER A 175 -20.74 -4.25 -2.16
CA SER A 175 -20.59 -2.92 -1.56
C SER A 175 -19.14 -2.71 -1.11
N LEU A 176 -18.62 -1.49 -1.22
CA LEU A 176 -17.29 -1.18 -0.68
C LEU A 176 -17.25 -1.30 0.84
N ASP A 177 -18.39 -1.10 1.50
CA ASP A 177 -18.51 -1.16 2.96
C ASP A 177 -18.29 -2.57 3.50
N ASP A 178 -18.69 -3.60 2.76
CA ASP A 178 -18.48 -4.99 3.19
C ASP A 178 -16.99 -5.36 3.16
N ILE A 179 -16.27 -4.98 2.09
CA ILE A 179 -14.80 -5.17 2.03
C ILE A 179 -14.12 -4.31 3.10
N ARG A 180 -14.60 -3.09 3.31
CA ARG A 180 -14.03 -2.17 4.32
C ARG A 180 -14.09 -2.76 5.74
N LYS A 181 -15.14 -3.51 6.07
CA LYS A 181 -15.28 -4.19 7.38
C LYS A 181 -14.25 -5.30 7.55
N GLU A 182 -13.96 -6.06 6.50
CA GLU A 182 -13.02 -7.20 6.52
C GLU A 182 -11.56 -6.77 6.37
N LEU A 183 -11.30 -5.63 5.73
CA LEU A 183 -9.96 -5.17 5.37
C LEU A 183 -8.97 -5.09 6.57
N PRO A 184 -9.35 -4.61 7.77
CA PRO A 184 -8.47 -4.64 8.93
C PRO A 184 -8.01 -6.06 9.30
N ALA A 185 -8.92 -7.04 9.24
CA ALA A 185 -8.61 -8.44 9.53
C ALA A 185 -7.68 -9.04 8.47
N ILE A 186 -7.91 -8.73 7.19
CA ILE A 186 -7.04 -9.15 6.08
C ILE A 186 -5.60 -8.63 6.30
N ILE A 187 -5.44 -7.33 6.57
CA ILE A 187 -4.13 -6.71 6.80
C ILE A 187 -3.45 -7.28 8.04
N ALA A 188 -4.21 -7.48 9.12
CA ALA A 188 -3.73 -8.09 10.35
C ALA A 188 -3.30 -9.55 10.18
N ASN A 189 -3.60 -10.19 9.05
CA ASN A 189 -3.22 -11.56 8.70
C ASN A 189 -2.21 -11.66 7.53
N LEU A 190 -1.75 -10.54 6.97
CA LEU A 190 -0.72 -10.54 5.93
C LEU A 190 0.58 -11.17 6.44
N LYS A 191 1.20 -12.02 5.62
CA LYS A 191 2.49 -12.67 5.90
C LYS A 191 3.56 -12.12 4.96
N VAL A 192 4.73 -11.78 5.51
CA VAL A 192 5.90 -11.42 4.71
C VAL A 192 6.65 -12.69 4.37
N LEU A 193 6.81 -13.00 3.08
CA LEU A 193 7.53 -14.19 2.63
C LEU A 193 9.05 -13.98 2.65
N ASP A 194 9.82 -15.08 2.68
CA ASP A 194 11.29 -15.09 2.64
C ASP A 194 11.86 -14.85 1.23
N GLY A 195 11.28 -13.91 0.48
CA GLY A 195 11.71 -13.54 -0.86
C GLY A 195 11.99 -12.05 -0.96
N ALA A 196 13.05 -11.67 -1.66
CA ALA A 196 13.31 -10.29 -2.04
C ALA A 196 13.89 -10.24 -3.44
N GLU A 197 13.24 -9.49 -4.34
CA GLU A 197 13.71 -9.26 -5.70
C GLU A 197 14.24 -7.83 -5.81
N PHE A 198 15.46 -7.66 -6.30
CA PHE A 198 16.01 -6.33 -6.50
C PHE A 198 15.56 -5.73 -7.84
N ARG A 199 14.99 -4.51 -7.82
CA ARG A 199 14.56 -3.76 -9.00
C ARG A 199 15.51 -2.60 -9.28
N ASP A 200 16.42 -2.81 -10.24
CA ASP A 200 17.48 -1.84 -10.54
C ASP A 200 16.96 -0.45 -10.93
N LYS A 201 15.90 -0.40 -11.75
CA LYS A 201 15.28 0.86 -12.18
C LYS A 201 14.79 1.74 -11.04
N GLU A 202 14.33 1.13 -9.94
CA GLU A 202 13.80 1.82 -8.76
C GLU A 202 14.79 1.84 -7.58
N ARG A 203 15.94 1.16 -7.72
CA ARG A 203 16.94 0.95 -6.65
C ARG A 203 16.30 0.49 -5.34
N CYS A 204 15.44 -0.52 -5.43
CA CYS A 204 14.69 -1.05 -4.29
C CYS A 204 14.58 -2.58 -4.33
N TRP A 205 14.36 -3.17 -3.16
CA TRP A 205 13.94 -4.54 -2.96
C TRP A 205 12.43 -4.63 -2.95
N ILE A 206 11.90 -5.61 -3.66
CA ILE A 206 10.50 -5.97 -3.70
C ILE A 206 10.31 -7.18 -2.79
N VAL A 207 9.60 -6.98 -1.69
CA VAL A 207 9.30 -8.03 -0.71
C VAL A 207 7.82 -8.42 -0.84
N PRO A 208 7.50 -9.70 -1.12
CA PRO A 208 6.13 -10.11 -1.34
C PRO A 208 5.36 -10.28 -0.02
N LEU A 209 4.13 -9.78 -0.03
CA LEU A 209 3.13 -9.97 1.01
C LEU A 209 2.12 -11.02 0.56
N ALA A 210 1.85 -11.97 1.44
CA ALA A 210 0.93 -13.06 1.19
C ALA A 210 -0.28 -13.05 2.12
N TYR A 211 -1.42 -13.47 1.58
CA TYR A 211 -2.66 -13.72 2.31
C TYR A 211 -3.25 -15.02 1.80
N GLU A 212 -3.66 -15.92 2.70
CA GLU A 212 -4.26 -17.23 2.34
C GLU A 212 -3.47 -18.03 1.29
N GLY A 213 -2.13 -18.02 1.39
CA GLY A 213 -1.25 -18.76 0.49
C GLY A 213 -1.03 -18.12 -0.89
N LYS A 214 -1.57 -16.92 -1.14
CA LYS A 214 -1.40 -16.16 -2.39
C LYS A 214 -0.52 -14.95 -2.13
N ILE A 215 0.37 -14.59 -3.07
CA ILE A 215 1.03 -13.27 -3.05
C ILE A 215 -0.02 -12.25 -3.50
N VAL A 216 -0.35 -11.28 -2.65
CA VAL A 216 -1.45 -10.32 -2.92
C VAL A 216 -0.96 -8.89 -3.11
N ALA A 217 0.23 -8.58 -2.58
CA ALA A 217 0.82 -7.26 -2.70
C ALA A 217 2.35 -7.34 -2.58
N HIS A 218 3.03 -6.26 -2.94
CA HIS A 218 4.46 -6.11 -2.77
C HIS A 218 4.76 -4.86 -1.96
N VAL A 219 5.72 -4.94 -1.04
CA VAL A 219 6.28 -3.76 -0.35
C VAL A 219 7.65 -3.47 -0.92
N LYS A 220 7.91 -2.19 -1.16
CA LYS A 220 9.21 -1.70 -1.62
C LYS A 220 10.07 -1.33 -0.41
N VAL A 221 11.29 -1.81 -0.38
CA VAL A 221 12.33 -1.43 0.60
C VAL A 221 13.49 -0.85 -0.18
N TYR A 222 14.08 0.25 0.26
CA TYR A 222 15.18 0.90 -0.43
C TYR A 222 16.40 -0.03 -0.52
N HIS A 223 17.33 0.22 -1.45
CA HIS A 223 18.48 -0.66 -1.69
C HIS A 223 19.35 -0.95 -0.44
N ASP A 224 19.31 -0.10 0.59
CA ASP A 224 19.94 -0.31 1.89
C ASP A 224 19.28 -1.38 2.77
N GLY A 225 18.09 -1.85 2.40
CA GLY A 225 17.34 -2.87 3.11
C GLY A 225 16.64 -2.41 4.39
N ILE A 226 16.68 -1.13 4.77
CA ILE A 226 16.13 -0.63 6.04
C ILE A 226 15.04 0.43 5.92
N HIS A 227 14.92 1.10 4.76
CA HIS A 227 13.89 2.12 4.55
C HIS A 227 12.72 1.61 3.70
N ILE A 228 11.48 1.74 4.18
CA ILE A 228 10.29 1.47 3.38
C ILE A 228 10.09 2.60 2.37
N VAL A 229 9.87 2.23 1.10
CA VAL A 229 9.64 3.18 0.01
C VAL A 229 8.14 3.28 -0.26
N PRO A 230 7.57 4.50 -0.36
CA PRO A 230 6.17 4.68 -0.76
C PRO A 230 5.89 4.15 -2.17
N ASP A 231 4.71 3.59 -2.37
CA ASP A 231 4.21 3.25 -3.70
C ASP A 231 3.47 4.48 -4.27
N TYR A 232 4.22 5.41 -4.85
CA TYR A 232 3.68 6.70 -5.31
C TYR A 232 2.51 6.58 -6.30
N PRO A 233 2.53 5.69 -7.32
CA PRO A 233 1.36 5.48 -8.17
C PRO A 233 0.10 5.09 -7.38
N VAL A 234 0.24 4.17 -6.42
CA VAL A 234 -0.88 3.75 -5.56
C VAL A 234 -1.34 4.89 -4.66
N ASP A 235 -0.41 5.64 -4.07
CA ASP A 235 -0.73 6.78 -3.21
C ASP A 235 -1.49 7.87 -3.98
N GLN A 236 -1.09 8.14 -5.23
CA GLN A 236 -1.77 9.07 -6.13
C GLN A 236 -3.18 8.58 -6.49
N GLU A 237 -3.33 7.32 -6.91
CA GLU A 237 -4.64 6.72 -7.20
C GLU A 237 -5.57 6.77 -5.98
N MET A 238 -5.06 6.40 -4.81
CA MET A 238 -5.80 6.41 -3.55
C MET A 238 -6.26 7.83 -3.17
N ARG A 239 -5.42 8.84 -3.38
CA ARG A 239 -5.81 10.24 -3.13
C ARG A 239 -6.88 10.71 -4.11
N ALA A 240 -6.78 10.31 -5.37
CA ALA A 240 -7.71 10.71 -6.43
C ALA A 240 -9.09 10.03 -6.29
N TYR A 241 -9.13 8.75 -5.94
CA TYR A 241 -10.35 7.94 -6.03
C TYR A 241 -10.80 7.32 -4.70
N GLY A 242 -9.96 7.38 -3.67
CA GLY A 242 -10.23 6.72 -2.40
C GLY A 242 -11.34 7.40 -1.62
N SER A 243 -12.37 6.61 -1.30
CA SER A 243 -13.54 6.99 -0.48
C SER A 243 -13.47 6.39 0.92
#